data_AF-A0A811KI28-F1
#
_entry.id   AF-A0A811KI28-F1
#
_cell.length_a   1.000
_cell.length_b   1.000
_cell.length_c   1.000
_cell.angle_alpha   90.00
_cell.angle_beta   90.00
_cell.angle_gamma   90.00
#
_symmetry.space_group_name_H-M   'P 1'
#
loop_
_entity.id
_entity.type
_entity.pdbx_description
1 polymer ?
#
loop_
_entity_poly.entity_id
_entity_poly.type
_entity_poly.pdbx_seq_one_letter_code
_entity_poly.pdbx_strand_id
1 'polypeptide(L)'
;MLATQQLQELVQNTKVSKALAGNLLPSDGNSSILNLENLKTVTVVEEGPNGSVPAAIGVFNVITPNQYYCSAVATSGRYNDVFVNIEPVETEANELGVEEDVADNHTVYKISEVKEELKDLSGFPQYFSVFGKPEATPLLQTVVDQLIDNVGQKNFDMKKNISVDLYLDSKQNDESVNLWRDKTGFVVVDKYRFVEFEVPRTKLVSLLESSKQATDIKYETLTPRSAVLFLDYDSNISMIDRQEYLEFVFGLRSVKGTVAIDAENQPVGYVLSLNGRVLQLYGESEEIAVSLLLEHLKDLPSESVTFFTVSNNHLFQKVSEIATSEKRVARYHTRILPSNVKWSNVFFVNMGLHLY
;
A
#
# COMPACT_ATOMS: atom_id res chain seq x y z
N MET A 1 -17.76 9.52 -16.77
CA MET A 1 -17.29 8.97 -15.49
C MET A 1 -17.09 7.48 -15.66
N LEU A 2 -15.86 7.00 -15.51
CA LEU A 2 -15.57 5.57 -15.27
C LEU A 2 -16.58 5.05 -14.24
N ALA A 3 -17.18 3.88 -14.46
CA ALA A 3 -18.26 3.37 -13.63
C ALA A 3 -17.83 3.29 -12.14
N THR A 4 -18.10 4.36 -11.38
CA THR A 4 -17.47 4.63 -10.07
C THR A 4 -17.73 3.50 -9.07
N GLN A 5 -18.94 2.93 -9.11
CA GLN A 5 -19.31 1.79 -8.29
C GLN A 5 -18.54 0.52 -8.66
N GLN A 6 -18.41 0.19 -9.95
CA GLN A 6 -17.68 -1.00 -10.39
C GLN A 6 -16.17 -0.86 -10.11
N LEU A 7 -15.63 0.35 -10.22
CA LEU A 7 -14.24 0.62 -9.86
C LEU A 7 -14.04 0.48 -8.35
N GLN A 8 -14.97 1.00 -7.53
CA GLN A 8 -14.96 0.81 -6.07
C GLN A 8 -15.02 -0.68 -5.70
N GLU A 9 -15.90 -1.45 -6.32
CA GLU A 9 -16.02 -2.90 -6.10
C GLU A 9 -14.74 -3.66 -6.46
N LEU A 10 -14.03 -3.22 -7.51
CA LEU A 10 -12.76 -3.79 -7.91
C LEU A 10 -11.66 -3.50 -6.87
N VAL A 11 -11.57 -2.27 -6.36
CA VAL A 11 -10.49 -1.86 -5.45
C VAL A 11 -10.76 -2.13 -3.97
N GLN A 12 -12.00 -2.37 -3.55
CA GLN A 12 -12.38 -2.47 -2.12
C GLN A 12 -11.55 -3.49 -1.34
N ASN A 13 -11.07 -4.53 -2.02
CA ASN A 13 -10.32 -5.62 -1.39
C ASN A 13 -8.80 -5.39 -1.35
N THR A 14 -8.30 -4.37 -2.05
CA THR A 14 -6.88 -4.02 -2.05
C THR A 14 -6.44 -3.55 -0.66
N LYS A 15 -5.14 -3.73 -0.35
CA LYS A 15 -4.56 -3.33 0.94
C LYS A 15 -4.72 -1.82 1.18
N VAL A 16 -4.47 -0.99 0.15
CA VAL A 16 -4.61 0.46 0.25
C VAL A 16 -6.06 0.89 0.53
N SER A 17 -7.06 0.31 -0.15
CA SER A 17 -8.47 0.64 0.09
C SER A 17 -8.92 0.24 1.49
N LYS A 18 -8.47 -0.92 1.98
CA LYS A 18 -8.71 -1.34 3.37
C LYS A 18 -8.00 -0.42 4.37
N ALA A 19 -6.77 0.00 4.06
CA ALA A 19 -5.99 0.89 4.92
C ALA A 19 -6.61 2.30 5.00
N LEU A 20 -7.13 2.82 3.90
CA LEU A 20 -7.74 4.15 3.80
C LEU A 20 -9.26 4.16 3.99
N ALA A 21 -9.86 3.03 4.39
CA ALA A 21 -11.31 2.87 4.54
C ALA A 21 -12.12 3.37 3.31
N GLY A 22 -11.64 3.04 2.11
CA GLY A 22 -12.28 3.41 0.84
C GLY A 22 -11.85 4.76 0.25
N ASN A 23 -11.05 5.58 0.94
CA ASN A 23 -10.56 6.88 0.43
C ASN A 23 -9.42 6.76 -0.62
N LEU A 24 -9.26 5.60 -1.27
CA LEU A 24 -8.38 5.44 -2.43
C LEU A 24 -8.95 6.20 -3.64
N LEU A 25 -10.26 6.16 -3.81
CA LEU A 25 -10.97 6.82 -4.91
C LEU A 25 -11.76 8.01 -4.36
N PRO A 26 -12.10 8.99 -5.21
CA PRO A 26 -13.02 10.05 -4.82
C PRO A 26 -14.33 9.45 -4.30
N SER A 27 -14.70 9.83 -3.09
CA SER A 27 -15.98 9.47 -2.45
C SER A 27 -16.58 10.72 -1.81
N ASP A 28 -17.92 10.77 -1.76
CA ASP A 28 -18.70 11.99 -1.47
C ASP A 28 -18.14 12.83 -0.31
N GLY A 29 -17.37 13.88 -0.65
CA GLY A 29 -16.88 14.90 0.29
C GLY A 29 -15.55 14.61 1.00
N ASN A 30 -14.83 13.54 0.65
CA ASN A 30 -13.47 13.26 1.14
C ASN A 30 -12.42 13.48 0.04
N SER A 31 -11.23 13.94 0.44
CA SER A 31 -10.07 14.07 -0.45
C SER A 31 -9.62 12.70 -0.91
N SER A 32 -9.51 12.53 -2.23
CA SER A 32 -8.97 11.31 -2.84
C SER A 32 -7.45 11.31 -2.72
N ILE A 33 -6.87 10.15 -2.40
CA ILE A 33 -5.41 10.02 -2.45
C ILE A 33 -4.89 10.26 -3.88
N LEU A 34 -5.72 10.07 -4.91
CA LEU A 34 -5.34 10.32 -6.31
C LEU A 34 -4.88 11.76 -6.58
N ASN A 35 -5.25 12.74 -5.75
CA ASN A 35 -4.83 14.12 -5.93
C ASN A 35 -3.39 14.39 -5.47
N LEU A 36 -2.67 13.41 -4.92
CA LEU A 36 -1.26 13.60 -4.60
C LEU A 36 -0.40 13.57 -5.88
N GLU A 37 0.47 14.56 -6.05
CA GLU A 37 1.37 14.66 -7.21
C GLU A 37 2.26 13.42 -7.38
N ASN A 38 2.59 12.77 -6.27
CA ASN A 38 3.47 11.61 -6.21
C ASN A 38 2.75 10.28 -6.51
N LEU A 39 1.46 10.28 -6.88
CA LEU A 39 0.75 9.06 -7.26
C LEU A 39 0.60 8.96 -8.76
N LYS A 40 0.85 7.77 -9.31
CA LYS A 40 0.61 7.42 -10.71
C LYS A 40 -0.37 6.27 -10.78
N THR A 41 -1.34 6.34 -11.70
CA THR A 41 -2.31 5.25 -11.90
C THR A 41 -2.46 4.83 -13.34
N VAL A 42 -2.80 3.55 -13.50
CA VAL A 42 -3.24 2.96 -14.76
C VAL A 42 -4.59 2.32 -14.50
N THR A 43 -5.60 2.71 -15.27
CA THR A 43 -6.93 2.08 -15.27
C THR A 43 -7.14 1.41 -16.61
N VAL A 44 -7.44 0.12 -16.62
CA VAL A 44 -7.78 -0.64 -17.82
C VAL A 44 -9.27 -0.89 -17.83
N VAL A 45 -9.94 -0.55 -18.92
CA VAL A 45 -11.38 -0.74 -19.11
C VAL A 45 -11.68 -1.70 -20.26
N GLU A 46 -12.86 -2.30 -20.21
CA GLU A 46 -13.47 -3.04 -21.29
C GLU A 46 -14.67 -2.24 -21.79
N GLU A 47 -14.74 -1.96 -23.09
CA GLU A 47 -15.90 -1.31 -23.68
C GLU A 47 -17.08 -2.30 -23.73
N GLY A 48 -18.13 -2.00 -22.97
CA GLY A 48 -19.36 -2.78 -22.95
C GLY A 48 -20.53 -2.05 -23.62
N PRO A 49 -21.64 -2.77 -23.90
CA PRO A 49 -22.85 -2.17 -24.48
C PRO A 49 -23.51 -1.10 -23.58
N ASN A 50 -23.20 -1.11 -22.28
CA ASN A 50 -23.72 -0.17 -21.28
C ASN A 50 -22.66 0.85 -20.80
N GLY A 51 -21.56 1.00 -21.55
CA GLY A 51 -20.42 1.84 -21.19
C GLY A 51 -19.18 1.04 -20.77
N SER A 52 -18.11 1.76 -20.44
CA SER A 52 -16.82 1.18 -20.09
C SER A 52 -16.81 0.60 -18.68
N VAL A 53 -16.44 -0.68 -18.57
CA VAL A 53 -16.37 -1.42 -17.30
C VAL A 53 -14.90 -1.54 -16.88
N PRO A 54 -14.51 -1.17 -15.66
CA PRO A 54 -13.15 -1.37 -15.16
C PRO A 54 -12.77 -2.86 -15.15
N ALA A 55 -11.68 -3.19 -15.85
CA ALA A 55 -11.10 -4.53 -15.89
C ALA A 55 -9.88 -4.65 -14.96
N ALA A 56 -9.09 -3.58 -14.82
CA ALA A 56 -8.02 -3.51 -13.85
C ALA A 56 -7.70 -2.08 -13.42
N ILE A 57 -7.03 -1.94 -12.29
CA ILE A 57 -6.42 -0.70 -11.84
C ILE A 57 -5.11 -1.00 -11.15
N GLY A 58 -4.12 -0.15 -11.37
CA GLY A 58 -2.86 -0.18 -10.65
C GLY A 58 -2.46 1.21 -10.17
N VAL A 59 -1.79 1.26 -9.03
CA VAL A 59 -1.44 2.49 -8.31
C VAL A 59 0.00 2.40 -7.81
N PHE A 60 0.85 3.30 -8.30
CA PHE A 60 2.22 3.48 -7.85
C PHE A 60 2.37 4.79 -7.10
N ASN A 61 2.98 4.71 -5.92
CA ASN A 61 3.48 5.87 -5.21
C ASN A 61 4.96 6.09 -5.57
N VAL A 62 5.27 7.29 -6.04
CA VAL A 62 6.60 7.78 -6.41
C VAL A 62 7.24 8.35 -5.16
N ILE A 63 8.17 7.59 -4.59
CA ILE A 63 8.82 7.95 -3.33
C ILE A 63 10.02 8.84 -3.58
N THR A 64 10.85 8.42 -4.54
CA THR A 64 11.96 9.20 -5.06
C THR A 64 12.06 8.91 -6.56
N PRO A 65 12.89 9.63 -7.33
CA PRO A 65 13.10 9.31 -8.75
C PRO A 65 13.59 7.88 -9.04
N ASN A 66 14.07 7.15 -8.03
CA ASN A 66 14.57 5.78 -8.15
C ASN A 66 13.85 4.77 -7.25
N GLN A 67 12.91 5.18 -6.40
CA GLN A 67 12.19 4.27 -5.49
C GLN A 67 10.69 4.48 -5.64
N TYR A 68 9.98 3.39 -5.85
CA TYR A 68 8.54 3.37 -6.01
C TYR A 68 7.92 2.32 -5.08
N TYR A 69 6.66 2.51 -4.76
CA TYR A 69 5.86 1.56 -4.00
C TYR A 69 4.55 1.28 -4.74
N CYS A 70 4.31 0.01 -5.05
CA CYS A 70 3.07 -0.44 -5.63
C CYS A 70 2.02 -0.56 -4.51
N SER A 71 1.16 0.46 -4.40
CA SER A 71 0.14 0.54 -3.35
C SER A 71 -1.02 -0.42 -3.59
N ALA A 72 -1.39 -0.59 -4.86
CA ALA A 72 -2.41 -1.55 -5.26
C ALA A 72 -2.24 -1.97 -6.72
N VAL A 73 -2.58 -3.23 -6.98
CA VAL A 73 -3.11 -3.67 -8.26
C VAL A 73 -4.35 -4.49 -7.97
N ALA A 74 -5.40 -4.26 -8.75
CA ALA A 74 -6.61 -5.05 -8.72
C ALA A 74 -6.97 -5.45 -10.15
N THR A 75 -7.19 -6.74 -10.37
CA THR A 75 -7.58 -7.27 -11.69
C THR A 75 -8.90 -8.03 -11.60
N SER A 76 -9.77 -7.84 -12.58
CA SER A 76 -11.02 -8.60 -12.68
C SER A 76 -10.70 -10.07 -12.93
N GLY A 77 -11.31 -10.96 -12.12
CA GLY A 77 -11.10 -12.40 -12.24
C GLY A 77 -11.48 -13.00 -13.59
N ARG A 78 -12.24 -12.27 -14.42
CA ARG A 78 -12.55 -12.62 -15.81
C ARG A 78 -11.30 -12.76 -16.69
N TYR A 79 -10.21 -12.10 -16.30
CA TYR A 79 -8.97 -12.05 -17.08
C TYR A 79 -7.84 -12.88 -16.46
N ASN A 80 -8.14 -13.81 -15.54
CA ASN A 80 -7.11 -14.53 -14.81
C ASN A 80 -6.28 -15.47 -15.70
N ASP A 81 -6.92 -16.09 -16.70
CA ASP A 81 -6.32 -17.15 -17.51
C ASP A 81 -6.21 -16.77 -18.99
N VAL A 82 -6.22 -15.46 -19.29
CA VAL A 82 -6.13 -14.93 -20.66
C VAL A 82 -5.05 -13.86 -20.76
N PHE A 83 -4.64 -13.60 -21.99
CA PHE A 83 -3.70 -12.56 -22.37
C PHE A 83 -4.45 -11.43 -23.05
N VAL A 84 -4.02 -10.19 -22.80
CA VAL A 84 -4.70 -9.01 -23.32
C VAL A 84 -3.73 -8.10 -24.05
N ASN A 85 -4.26 -7.39 -25.05
CA ASN A 85 -3.66 -6.17 -25.59
C ASN A 85 -4.52 -4.98 -25.19
N ILE A 86 -3.85 -3.85 -25.00
CA ILE A 86 -4.49 -2.61 -24.58
C ILE A 86 -4.09 -1.45 -25.48
N GLU A 87 -4.97 -0.46 -25.56
CA GLU A 87 -4.76 0.78 -26.32
C GLU A 87 -5.08 2.00 -25.44
N PRO A 88 -4.33 3.10 -25.56
CA PRO A 88 -4.56 4.29 -24.76
C PRO A 88 -5.91 4.93 -25.11
N VAL A 89 -6.53 5.54 -24.10
CA VAL A 89 -7.77 6.29 -24.22
C VAL A 89 -7.51 7.72 -23.73
N GLU A 90 -7.78 8.71 -24.58
CA GLU A 90 -7.74 10.11 -24.15
C GLU A 90 -8.87 10.35 -23.14
N THR A 91 -8.52 10.91 -21.98
CA THR A 91 -9.46 11.12 -20.87
C THR A 91 -9.15 12.47 -20.23
N GLU A 92 -10.18 13.25 -19.92
CA GLU A 92 -10.03 14.54 -19.24
C GLU A 92 -10.01 14.38 -17.72
N ALA A 93 -9.40 15.33 -17.00
CA ALA A 93 -9.30 15.34 -15.53
C ALA A 93 -10.67 15.15 -14.83
N ASN A 94 -11.69 15.82 -15.35
CA ASN A 94 -13.07 15.75 -14.84
C ASN A 94 -13.66 14.33 -14.92
N GLU A 95 -13.28 13.54 -15.91
CA GLU A 95 -13.78 12.17 -16.09
C GLU A 95 -13.11 11.18 -15.13
N LEU A 96 -11.89 11.49 -14.71
CA LEU A 96 -11.08 10.77 -13.73
C LEU A 96 -11.44 11.15 -12.29
N GLY A 97 -12.04 12.33 -12.09
CA GLY A 97 -12.36 12.87 -10.77
C GLY A 97 -11.12 13.35 -10.01
N VAL A 98 -10.14 13.90 -10.75
CA VAL A 98 -8.89 14.44 -10.22
C VAL A 98 -8.69 15.89 -10.68
N GLU A 99 -7.77 16.60 -10.04
CA GLU A 99 -7.42 17.97 -10.41
C GLU A 99 -6.63 18.01 -11.74
N GLU A 100 -6.72 19.12 -12.49
CA GLU A 100 -6.12 19.22 -13.83
C GLU A 100 -4.59 19.13 -13.82
N ASP A 101 -3.95 19.62 -12.76
CA ASP A 101 -2.50 19.62 -12.56
C ASP A 101 -1.91 18.22 -12.33
N VAL A 102 -2.72 17.28 -11.84
CA VAL A 102 -2.33 15.88 -11.64
C VAL A 102 -2.89 14.94 -12.70
N ALA A 103 -3.69 15.41 -13.66
CA ALA A 103 -4.35 14.55 -14.65
C ALA A 103 -3.37 13.66 -15.44
N ASP A 104 -2.19 14.20 -15.80
CA ASP A 104 -1.12 13.48 -16.52
C ASP A 104 -0.54 12.29 -15.72
N ASN A 105 -0.83 12.20 -14.42
CA ASN A 105 -0.45 11.09 -13.57
C ASN A 105 -1.36 9.86 -13.73
N HIS A 106 -2.52 10.03 -14.34
CA HIS A 106 -3.60 9.05 -14.38
C HIS A 106 -3.91 8.69 -15.82
N THR A 107 -3.56 7.46 -16.20
CA THR A 107 -3.74 6.99 -17.58
C THR A 107 -4.84 5.94 -17.68
N VAL A 108 -5.60 6.00 -18.77
CA VAL A 108 -6.68 5.06 -19.05
C VAL A 108 -6.36 4.32 -20.34
N TYR A 109 -6.57 3.01 -20.30
CA TYR A 109 -6.42 2.13 -21.45
C TYR A 109 -7.68 1.30 -21.64
N LYS A 110 -7.98 0.91 -22.87
CA LYS A 110 -9.03 -0.05 -23.19
C LYS A 110 -8.43 -1.37 -23.65
N ILE A 111 -9.09 -2.48 -23.33
CA ILE A 111 -8.76 -3.79 -23.87
C ILE A 111 -9.15 -3.84 -25.35
N SER A 112 -8.17 -4.01 -26.23
CA SER A 112 -8.38 -4.09 -27.67
C SER A 112 -8.46 -5.53 -28.18
N GLU A 113 -7.80 -6.47 -27.50
CA GLU A 113 -7.78 -7.89 -27.87
C GLU A 113 -7.65 -8.78 -26.63
N VAL A 114 -8.30 -9.94 -26.68
CA VAL A 114 -8.18 -11.01 -25.67
C VAL A 114 -7.76 -12.30 -26.38
N LYS A 115 -6.71 -12.95 -25.89
CA LYS A 115 -6.18 -14.22 -26.39
C LYS A 115 -6.18 -15.27 -25.28
N GLU A 116 -6.67 -16.47 -25.57
CA GLU A 116 -6.64 -17.60 -24.62
C GLU A 116 -5.27 -18.29 -24.60
N GLU A 117 -4.59 -18.32 -25.74
CA GLU A 117 -3.28 -18.95 -25.88
C GLU A 117 -2.30 -18.02 -26.60
N LEU A 118 -1.02 -18.09 -26.19
CA LEU A 118 0.07 -17.44 -26.89
C LEU A 118 0.75 -18.43 -27.84
N LYS A 119 1.30 -17.89 -28.92
CA LYS A 119 2.13 -18.66 -29.85
C LYS A 119 3.32 -19.26 -29.10
N ASP A 120 3.51 -20.57 -29.25
CA ASP A 120 4.67 -21.27 -28.68
C ASP A 120 5.95 -20.80 -29.38
N LEU A 121 6.82 -20.13 -28.62
CA LEU A 121 8.10 -19.62 -29.09
C LEU A 121 9.27 -20.59 -28.81
N SER A 122 9.04 -21.75 -28.18
CA SER A 122 10.08 -22.69 -27.80
C SER A 122 10.87 -23.26 -28.99
N GLY A 123 10.25 -23.32 -30.17
CA GLY A 123 10.87 -23.74 -31.43
C GLY A 123 11.64 -22.63 -32.17
N PHE A 124 11.60 -21.39 -31.68
CA PHE A 124 12.30 -20.26 -32.32
C PHE A 124 13.73 -20.11 -31.78
N PRO A 125 14.62 -19.42 -32.52
CA PRO A 125 15.94 -19.08 -32.01
C PRO A 125 15.88 -18.38 -30.65
N GLN A 126 16.85 -18.66 -29.77
CA GLN A 126 16.91 -18.15 -28.39
C GLN A 126 16.74 -16.63 -28.27
N TYR A 127 17.12 -15.89 -29.32
CA TYR A 127 16.89 -14.45 -29.41
C TYR A 127 15.41 -14.09 -29.24
N PHE A 128 14.49 -14.80 -29.90
CA PHE A 128 13.06 -14.50 -29.84
C PHE A 128 12.45 -14.90 -28.49
N SER A 129 12.95 -15.95 -27.85
CA SER A 129 12.50 -16.33 -26.51
C SER A 129 12.95 -15.35 -25.42
N VAL A 130 14.02 -14.58 -25.65
CA VAL A 130 14.60 -13.66 -24.64
C VAL A 130 14.25 -12.20 -24.92
N PHE A 131 14.27 -11.77 -26.19
CA PHE A 131 14.09 -10.37 -26.59
C PHE A 131 12.83 -10.14 -27.42
N GLY A 132 12.09 -11.19 -27.78
CA GLY A 132 10.83 -11.06 -28.49
C GLY A 132 9.79 -10.40 -27.59
N LYS A 133 9.16 -9.34 -28.08
CA LYS A 133 7.99 -8.80 -27.39
C LYS A 133 6.84 -9.81 -27.49
N PRO A 134 6.21 -10.20 -26.37
CA PRO A 134 5.06 -11.08 -26.41
C PRO A 134 3.92 -10.42 -27.18
N GLU A 135 3.14 -11.22 -27.90
CA GLU A 135 2.01 -10.72 -28.70
C GLU A 135 0.83 -10.23 -27.87
N ALA A 136 0.76 -10.66 -26.60
CA ALA A 136 -0.17 -10.22 -25.57
C ALA A 136 0.39 -10.66 -24.21
N THR A 137 -0.03 -10.01 -23.12
CA THR A 137 0.46 -10.29 -21.76
C THR A 137 -0.70 -10.51 -20.79
N PRO A 138 -0.50 -11.23 -19.67
CA PRO A 138 -1.52 -11.30 -18.62
C PRO A 138 -1.88 -9.90 -18.13
N LEU A 139 -3.15 -9.67 -17.79
CA LEU A 139 -3.64 -8.32 -17.43
C LEU A 139 -2.84 -7.68 -16.28
N LEU A 140 -2.45 -8.45 -15.26
CA LEU A 140 -1.58 -7.98 -14.19
C LEU A 140 -0.24 -7.44 -14.71
N GLN A 141 0.41 -8.19 -15.60
CA GLN A 141 1.68 -7.79 -16.19
C GLN A 141 1.50 -6.51 -17.02
N THR A 142 0.45 -6.46 -17.85
CA THR A 142 0.13 -5.28 -18.65
C THR A 142 -0.01 -4.02 -17.77
N VAL A 143 -0.74 -4.10 -16.66
CA VAL A 143 -0.92 -2.95 -15.75
C VAL A 143 0.41 -2.50 -15.14
N VAL A 144 1.25 -3.44 -14.70
CA VAL A 144 2.56 -3.13 -14.11
C VAL A 144 3.50 -2.53 -15.14
N ASP A 145 3.55 -3.08 -16.36
CA ASP A 145 4.38 -2.57 -17.44
C ASP A 145 3.98 -1.12 -17.81
N GLN A 146 2.67 -0.83 -17.89
CA GLN A 146 2.21 0.55 -18.14
C GLN A 146 2.53 1.51 -16.98
N LEU A 147 2.47 1.05 -15.73
CA LEU A 147 2.86 1.87 -14.60
C LEU A 147 4.37 2.18 -14.62
N ILE A 148 5.19 1.21 -15.03
CA ILE A 148 6.63 1.37 -15.24
C ILE A 148 6.90 2.40 -16.36
N ASP A 149 6.15 2.33 -17.45
CA ASP A 149 6.27 3.25 -18.58
C ASP A 149 5.91 4.68 -18.18
N ASN A 150 4.84 4.86 -17.39
CA ASN A 150 4.40 6.16 -16.87
C ASN A 150 5.42 6.83 -15.93
N VAL A 151 6.21 6.05 -15.19
CA VAL A 151 7.30 6.62 -14.36
C VAL A 151 8.60 6.81 -15.15
N GLY A 152 8.66 6.32 -16.39
CA GLY A 152 9.76 6.44 -17.34
C GLY A 152 10.72 5.25 -17.33
N GLN A 153 11.01 4.70 -18.51
CA GLN A 153 11.91 3.54 -18.66
C GLN A 153 13.41 3.87 -18.54
N LYS A 154 13.80 5.15 -18.60
CA LYS A 154 15.22 5.54 -18.62
C LYS A 154 15.91 5.10 -17.33
N ASN A 155 16.92 4.22 -17.46
CA ASN A 155 17.66 3.61 -16.36
C ASN A 155 16.81 2.74 -15.42
N PHE A 156 15.66 2.23 -15.87
CA PHE A 156 14.81 1.40 -15.02
C PHE A 156 15.58 0.20 -14.48
N ASP A 157 16.18 -0.59 -15.37
CA ASP A 157 17.00 -1.77 -15.03
C ASP A 157 18.27 -1.43 -14.23
N MET A 158 18.71 -0.17 -14.29
CA MET A 158 19.98 0.26 -13.72
C MET A 158 19.86 0.94 -12.35
N LYS A 159 18.73 1.56 -12.03
CA LYS A 159 18.59 2.43 -10.85
C LYS A 159 17.25 2.34 -10.15
N LYS A 160 16.15 2.05 -10.87
CA LYS A 160 14.82 2.08 -10.29
C LYS A 160 14.53 0.81 -9.51
N ASN A 161 13.83 0.97 -8.39
CA ASN A 161 13.43 -0.11 -7.51
C ASN A 161 11.96 0.09 -7.13
N ILE A 162 11.15 -0.94 -7.35
CA ILE A 162 9.73 -0.93 -6.98
C ILE A 162 9.53 -1.97 -5.90
N SER A 163 8.75 -1.63 -4.87
CA SER A 163 8.35 -2.56 -3.82
C SER A 163 6.86 -2.88 -3.91
N VAL A 164 6.45 -4.10 -3.61
CA VAL A 164 5.04 -4.51 -3.51
C VAL A 164 4.86 -5.45 -2.31
N ASP A 165 3.70 -5.37 -1.65
CA ASP A 165 3.34 -6.23 -0.53
C ASP A 165 2.31 -7.26 -0.98
N LEU A 166 2.61 -8.56 -0.86
CA LEU A 166 1.76 -9.65 -1.34
C LEU A 166 1.36 -10.59 -0.21
N TYR A 167 0.07 -10.95 -0.13
CA TYR A 167 -0.41 -12.00 0.77
C TYR A 167 0.04 -13.36 0.25
N LEU A 168 0.73 -14.14 1.08
CA LEU A 168 1.33 -15.42 0.66
C LEU A 168 0.30 -16.52 0.39
N ASP A 169 -0.84 -16.47 1.07
CA ASP A 169 -1.88 -17.51 1.01
C ASP A 169 -3.07 -17.11 0.11
N SER A 170 -2.95 -15.99 -0.63
CA SER A 170 -4.02 -15.54 -1.53
C SER A 170 -4.08 -16.39 -2.80
N LYS A 171 -5.30 -16.61 -3.28
CA LYS A 171 -5.57 -17.28 -4.56
C LYS A 171 -5.87 -16.31 -5.71
N GLN A 172 -5.86 -15.01 -5.44
CA GLN A 172 -6.11 -13.99 -6.46
C GLN A 172 -4.85 -13.74 -7.29
N ASN A 173 -5.00 -13.50 -8.59
CA ASN A 173 -3.86 -13.32 -9.50
C ASN A 173 -3.04 -12.08 -9.16
N ASP A 174 -3.68 -10.99 -8.78
CA ASP A 174 -3.07 -9.74 -8.30
C ASP A 174 -2.34 -9.89 -6.95
N GLU A 175 -2.46 -11.03 -6.29
CA GLU A 175 -1.68 -11.42 -5.11
C GLU A 175 -0.80 -12.66 -5.36
N SER A 176 -0.80 -13.19 -6.60
CA SER A 176 -0.06 -14.40 -6.96
C SER A 176 1.44 -14.12 -7.03
N VAL A 177 2.17 -14.62 -6.03
CA VAL A 177 3.63 -14.50 -5.95
C VAL A 177 4.31 -14.97 -7.24
N ASN A 178 3.83 -16.04 -7.86
CA ASN A 178 4.43 -16.55 -9.10
C ASN A 178 4.24 -15.58 -10.27
N LEU A 179 3.07 -14.95 -10.42
CA LEU A 179 2.88 -13.95 -11.47
C LEU A 179 3.75 -12.72 -11.22
N TRP A 180 3.79 -12.22 -9.99
CA TRP A 180 4.63 -11.07 -9.64
C TRP A 180 6.13 -11.34 -9.83
N ARG A 181 6.60 -12.54 -9.43
CA ARG A 181 8.01 -12.91 -9.59
C ARG A 181 8.36 -13.19 -11.05
N ASP A 182 7.57 -14.05 -11.71
CA ASP A 182 7.94 -14.66 -13.00
C ASP A 182 7.51 -13.81 -14.21
N LYS A 183 6.51 -12.94 -14.05
CA LYS A 183 5.97 -12.12 -15.15
C LYS A 183 6.25 -10.64 -15.01
N THR A 184 6.37 -10.11 -13.79
CA THR A 184 6.58 -8.66 -13.57
C THR A 184 7.93 -8.30 -12.96
N GLY A 185 8.78 -9.29 -12.64
CA GLY A 185 10.18 -9.06 -12.26
C GLY A 185 10.42 -8.72 -10.78
N PHE A 186 9.48 -9.01 -9.89
CA PHE A 186 9.63 -8.79 -8.44
C PHE A 186 10.35 -9.98 -7.78
N VAL A 187 11.66 -10.08 -8.02
CA VAL A 187 12.46 -11.26 -7.68
C VAL A 187 13.18 -11.18 -6.33
N VAL A 188 13.32 -9.99 -5.75
CA VAL A 188 14.03 -9.80 -4.48
C VAL A 188 13.02 -9.80 -3.34
N VAL A 189 13.17 -10.70 -2.38
CA VAL A 189 12.30 -10.77 -1.20
C VAL A 189 12.91 -9.98 -0.06
N ASP A 190 12.08 -9.21 0.65
CA ASP A 190 12.50 -8.52 1.87
C ASP A 190 12.97 -9.52 2.93
N LYS A 191 13.95 -9.09 3.75
CA LYS A 191 14.45 -9.87 4.89
C LYS A 191 13.40 -9.96 6.00
N TYR A 192 12.51 -8.98 6.09
CA TYR A 192 11.44 -8.95 7.08
C TYR A 192 10.25 -9.78 6.59
N ARG A 193 9.69 -10.60 7.49
CA ARG A 193 8.40 -11.27 7.26
C ARG A 193 7.33 -10.50 8.00
N PHE A 194 6.24 -10.20 7.31
CA PHE A 194 5.16 -9.39 7.84
C PHE A 194 3.91 -10.22 8.02
N VAL A 195 3.08 -9.81 8.98
CA VAL A 195 1.83 -10.49 9.30
C VAL A 195 0.76 -9.46 9.60
N GLU A 196 -0.41 -9.62 8.99
CA GLU A 196 -1.63 -8.92 9.39
C GLU A 196 -2.32 -9.70 10.50
N PHE A 197 -2.63 -9.02 11.60
CA PHE A 197 -3.49 -9.56 12.65
C PHE A 197 -4.79 -8.80 12.73
N GLU A 198 -5.84 -9.54 13.07
CA GLU A 198 -7.06 -9.00 13.64
C GLU A 198 -7.20 -9.52 15.06
N VAL A 199 -7.42 -8.62 16.03
CA VAL A 199 -7.46 -8.96 17.46
C VAL A 199 -8.63 -8.26 18.13
N PRO A 200 -9.39 -8.91 19.02
CA PRO A 200 -10.38 -8.23 19.86
C PRO A 200 -9.72 -7.15 20.72
N ARG A 201 -10.22 -5.91 20.67
CA ARG A 201 -9.64 -4.75 21.37
C ARG A 201 -9.48 -5.01 22.87
N THR A 202 -10.47 -5.64 23.50
CA THR A 202 -10.46 -5.94 24.94
C THR A 202 -9.32 -6.87 25.33
N LYS A 203 -9.04 -7.90 24.53
CA LYS A 203 -7.91 -8.81 24.75
C LYS A 203 -6.58 -8.10 24.54
N LEU A 204 -6.48 -7.27 23.51
CA LEU A 204 -5.27 -6.51 23.23
C LEU A 204 -4.96 -5.51 24.35
N VAL A 205 -5.97 -4.77 24.83
CA VAL A 205 -5.83 -3.86 25.98
C VAL A 205 -5.35 -4.60 27.22
N SER A 206 -5.98 -5.73 27.56
CA SER A 206 -5.56 -6.54 28.73
C SER A 206 -4.12 -7.04 28.61
N LEU A 207 -3.70 -7.46 27.40
CA LEU A 207 -2.32 -7.86 27.14
C LEU A 207 -1.34 -6.70 27.35
N LEU A 208 -1.66 -5.52 26.82
CA LEU A 208 -0.81 -4.33 26.93
C LEU A 208 -0.74 -3.81 28.37
N GLU A 209 -1.84 -3.83 29.11
CA GLU A 209 -1.87 -3.49 30.54
C GLU A 209 -0.93 -4.39 31.36
N SER A 210 -0.92 -5.69 31.08
CA SER A 210 -0.02 -6.64 31.75
C SER A 210 1.46 -6.46 31.38
N SER A 211 1.73 -5.86 30.22
CA SER A 211 3.08 -5.61 29.71
C SER A 211 3.57 -4.17 29.95
N LYS A 212 2.71 -3.30 30.50
CA LYS A 212 3.02 -1.89 30.74
C LYS A 212 4.08 -1.76 31.83
N GLN A 213 5.12 -1.00 31.54
CA GLN A 213 6.10 -0.56 32.53
C GLN A 213 5.87 0.91 32.89
N ALA A 214 6.33 1.33 34.06
CA ALA A 214 6.25 2.73 34.46
C ALA A 214 7.19 3.57 33.59
N THR A 215 6.65 4.57 32.90
CA THR A 215 7.40 5.50 32.05
C THR A 215 6.99 6.93 32.39
N ASP A 216 7.95 7.85 32.48
CA ASP A 216 7.69 9.29 32.68
C ASP A 216 7.27 10.02 31.37
N ILE A 217 6.76 9.26 30.40
CA ILE A 217 6.33 9.74 29.09
C ILE A 217 4.90 10.27 29.17
N LYS A 218 4.68 11.44 28.58
CA LYS A 218 3.37 12.04 28.38
C LYS A 218 2.78 11.59 27.04
N TYR A 219 1.48 11.31 27.03
CA TYR A 219 0.76 10.92 25.81
C TYR A 219 -0.27 12.00 25.49
N GLU A 220 -0.25 12.51 24.26
CA GLU A 220 -1.18 13.53 23.79
C GLU A 220 -1.90 13.05 22.54
N THR A 221 -3.21 13.31 22.46
CA THR A 221 -3.96 13.11 21.22
C THR A 221 -3.42 14.03 20.14
N LEU A 222 -3.25 13.49 18.93
CA LEU A 222 -2.77 14.24 17.79
C LEU A 222 -3.83 15.28 17.38
N THR A 223 -3.39 16.53 17.28
CA THR A 223 -4.19 17.69 16.86
C THR A 223 -3.39 18.48 15.83
N PRO A 224 -3.99 19.42 15.09
CA PRO A 224 -3.23 20.28 14.18
C PRO A 224 -2.07 21.03 14.86
N ARG A 225 -2.12 21.25 16.18
CA ARG A 225 -1.03 21.88 16.95
C ARG A 225 0.11 20.92 17.26
N SER A 226 -0.21 19.65 17.57
CA SER A 226 0.79 18.61 17.85
C SER A 226 1.26 17.86 16.60
N ALA A 227 0.71 18.18 15.42
CA ALA A 227 1.13 17.64 14.12
C ALA A 227 2.62 17.85 13.84
N VAL A 228 3.19 18.98 14.28
CA VAL A 228 4.63 19.27 14.13
C VAL A 228 5.49 18.22 14.84
N LEU A 229 5.11 17.80 16.05
CA LEU A 229 5.83 16.79 16.83
C LEU A 229 5.77 15.41 16.17
N PHE A 230 4.62 15.09 15.57
CA PHE A 230 4.43 13.86 14.81
C PHE A 230 5.31 13.83 13.55
N LEU A 231 5.30 14.90 12.76
CA LEU A 231 6.10 15.01 11.54
C LEU A 231 7.62 15.01 11.86
N ASP A 232 8.02 15.71 12.92
CA ASP A 232 9.41 15.76 13.38
C ASP A 232 9.93 14.37 13.75
N TYR A 233 9.18 13.61 14.55
CA TYR A 233 9.57 12.24 14.87
C TYR A 233 9.59 11.33 13.65
N ASP A 234 8.60 11.43 12.75
CA ASP A 234 8.53 10.60 11.56
C ASP A 234 9.74 10.81 10.62
N SER A 235 10.21 12.06 10.50
CA SER A 235 11.39 12.41 9.70
C SER A 235 12.68 11.69 10.17
N ASN A 236 12.71 11.22 11.42
CA ASN A 236 13.81 10.43 11.97
C ASN A 236 13.67 8.91 11.72
N ILE A 237 12.52 8.45 11.22
CA ILE A 237 12.24 7.03 10.94
C ILE A 237 12.68 6.64 9.53
N SER A 238 12.46 7.50 8.54
CA SER A 238 12.88 7.30 7.14
C SER A 238 13.77 8.46 6.69
N MET A 239 14.82 8.18 5.92
CA MET A 239 15.63 9.25 5.29
C MET A 239 14.92 9.98 4.14
N ILE A 240 13.70 9.58 3.82
CA ILE A 240 12.90 10.10 2.72
C ILE A 240 11.83 11.00 3.31
N ASP A 241 11.66 12.16 2.68
CA ASP A 241 10.59 13.08 3.01
C ASP A 241 9.25 12.55 2.51
N ARG A 242 8.31 12.36 3.44
CA ARG A 242 6.93 11.96 3.16
C ARG A 242 5.92 12.85 3.88
N GLN A 243 6.32 14.08 4.21
CA GLN A 243 5.49 15.02 4.97
C GLN A 243 4.13 15.24 4.31
N GLU A 244 4.10 15.55 3.01
CA GLU A 244 2.87 15.79 2.23
C GLU A 244 1.89 14.60 2.35
N TYR A 245 2.42 13.38 2.20
CA TYR A 245 1.62 12.17 2.32
C TYR A 245 1.05 11.98 3.73
N LEU A 246 1.85 12.21 4.76
CA LEU A 246 1.40 12.08 6.15
C LEU A 246 0.39 13.16 6.53
N GLU A 247 0.54 14.38 6.02
CA GLU A 247 -0.43 15.46 6.16
C GLU A 247 -1.76 15.09 5.49
N PHE A 248 -1.73 14.49 4.30
CA PHE A 248 -2.93 13.95 3.67
C PHE A 248 -3.61 12.88 4.54
N VAL A 249 -2.86 11.88 5.01
CA VAL A 249 -3.41 10.80 5.84
C VAL A 249 -4.01 11.38 7.12
N PHE A 250 -3.30 12.28 7.80
CA PHE A 250 -3.80 12.95 9.00
C PHE A 250 -5.03 13.83 8.74
N GLY A 251 -5.12 14.44 7.56
CA GLY A 251 -6.26 15.26 7.14
C GLY A 251 -7.56 14.48 6.93
N LEU A 252 -7.51 13.16 6.84
CA LEU A 252 -8.70 12.32 6.72
C LEU A 252 -9.53 12.37 8.01
N ARG A 253 -10.83 12.68 7.88
CA ARG A 253 -11.76 12.95 9.00
C ARG A 253 -11.83 11.87 10.08
N SER A 254 -11.51 10.63 9.74
CA SER A 254 -11.63 9.48 10.63
C SER A 254 -10.29 8.98 11.18
N VAL A 255 -9.18 9.63 10.81
CA VAL A 255 -7.87 9.31 11.37
C VAL A 255 -7.77 9.84 12.80
N LYS A 256 -7.29 8.97 13.69
CA LYS A 256 -6.93 9.32 15.06
C LYS A 256 -5.45 9.10 15.24
N GLY A 257 -4.80 9.99 15.98
CA GLY A 257 -3.40 9.84 16.34
C GLY A 257 -3.14 10.08 17.81
N THR A 258 -2.04 9.53 18.30
CA THR A 258 -1.50 9.82 19.64
C THR A 258 0.01 9.94 19.51
N VAL A 259 0.60 10.95 20.17
CA VAL A 259 2.06 11.19 20.19
C VAL A 259 2.56 10.97 21.62
N ALA A 260 3.70 10.30 21.74
CA ALA A 260 4.45 10.14 22.97
C ALA A 260 5.52 11.24 23.07
N ILE A 261 5.56 11.92 24.20
CA ILE A 261 6.44 13.08 24.47
C ILE A 261 7.20 12.80 25.76
N ASP A 262 8.52 12.99 25.73
CA ASP A 262 9.37 12.83 26.90
C ASP A 262 9.32 14.05 27.86
N ALA A 263 10.11 13.97 28.94
CA ALA A 263 10.20 15.04 29.93
C ALA A 263 10.82 16.34 29.38
N GLU A 264 11.53 16.29 28.26
CA GLU A 264 12.16 17.42 27.57
C GLU A 264 11.27 18.00 26.44
N ASN A 265 10.01 17.56 26.39
CA ASN A 265 9.05 17.88 25.33
C ASN A 265 9.49 17.45 23.92
N GLN A 266 10.34 16.43 23.79
CA GLN A 266 10.71 15.85 22.51
C GLN A 266 9.77 14.69 22.17
N PRO A 267 9.39 14.52 20.89
CA PRO A 267 8.58 13.39 20.48
C PRO A 267 9.43 12.12 20.45
N VAL A 268 8.92 11.04 21.04
CA VAL A 268 9.62 9.75 21.14
C VAL A 268 8.84 8.57 20.53
N GLY A 269 7.71 8.87 19.89
CA GLY A 269 6.87 7.89 19.23
C GLY A 269 5.50 8.45 18.85
N TYR A 270 4.84 7.78 17.92
CA TYR A 270 3.45 8.06 17.57
C TYR A 270 2.71 6.81 17.09
N VAL A 271 1.38 6.88 17.14
CA VAL A 271 0.48 5.89 16.56
C VAL A 271 -0.61 6.58 15.77
N LEU A 272 -0.94 6.02 14.61
CA LEU A 272 -2.05 6.46 13.76
C LEU A 272 -3.02 5.29 13.53
N SER A 273 -4.32 5.57 13.61
CA SER A 273 -5.36 4.60 13.26
C SER A 273 -6.49 5.21 12.45
N LEU A 274 -7.18 4.37 11.70
CA LEU A 274 -8.38 4.69 10.93
C LEU A 274 -9.42 3.59 11.12
N ASN A 275 -10.61 3.92 11.63
CA ASN A 275 -11.77 3.01 11.73
C ASN A 275 -11.47 1.63 12.37
N GLY A 276 -10.57 1.56 13.35
CA GLY A 276 -10.19 0.29 14.00
C GLY A 276 -8.92 -0.36 13.45
N ARG A 277 -8.36 0.16 12.36
CA ARG A 277 -7.06 -0.29 11.82
C ARG A 277 -5.95 0.62 12.32
N VAL A 278 -4.93 0.07 12.97
CA VAL A 278 -3.72 0.82 13.28
C VAL A 278 -2.84 0.81 12.03
N LEU A 279 -2.61 2.00 11.47
CA LEU A 279 -1.82 2.20 10.27
C LEU A 279 -0.33 2.11 10.59
N GLN A 280 0.07 2.78 11.68
CA GLN A 280 1.47 2.96 12.07
C GLN A 280 1.59 3.01 13.59
N LEU A 281 2.61 2.37 14.14
CA LEU A 281 3.03 2.49 15.53
C LEU A 281 4.55 2.51 15.57
N TYR A 282 5.12 3.70 15.78
CA TYR A 282 6.56 3.91 15.87
C TYR A 282 6.93 4.45 17.25
N GLY A 283 8.09 4.05 17.76
CA GLY A 283 8.57 4.48 19.08
C GLY A 283 10.04 4.15 19.27
N GLU A 284 10.71 4.84 20.19
CA GLU A 284 12.14 4.62 20.47
C GLU A 284 12.41 3.28 21.19
N SER A 285 11.39 2.70 21.82
CA SER A 285 11.50 1.44 22.57
C SER A 285 10.19 0.67 22.58
N GLU A 286 10.25 -0.62 22.93
CA GLU A 286 9.07 -1.48 23.05
C GLU A 286 8.14 -1.00 24.17
N GLU A 287 8.71 -0.51 25.27
CA GLU A 287 7.95 0.02 26.41
C GLU A 287 7.12 1.25 26.03
N ILE A 288 7.71 2.16 25.22
CA ILE A 288 7.02 3.33 24.68
C ILE A 288 5.91 2.87 23.73
N ALA A 289 6.21 1.96 22.80
CA ALA A 289 5.24 1.49 21.83
C ALA A 289 4.03 0.79 22.49
N VAL A 290 4.26 -0.06 23.49
CA VAL A 290 3.21 -0.74 24.27
C VAL A 290 2.33 0.28 24.99
N SER A 291 2.94 1.24 25.70
CA SER A 291 2.20 2.24 26.46
C SER A 291 1.43 3.20 25.56
N LEU A 292 2.04 3.64 24.47
CA LEU A 292 1.45 4.49 23.45
C LEU A 292 0.23 3.83 22.78
N LEU A 293 0.37 2.57 22.38
CA LEU A 293 -0.74 1.81 21.81
C LEU A 293 -1.87 1.65 22.84
N LEU A 294 -1.55 1.35 24.10
CA LEU A 294 -2.56 1.21 25.15
C LEU A 294 -3.35 2.51 25.35
N GLU A 295 -2.68 3.65 25.47
CA GLU A 295 -3.36 4.95 25.61
C GLU A 295 -4.23 5.26 24.39
N HIS A 296 -3.74 4.98 23.19
CA HIS A 296 -4.50 5.18 21.95
C HIS A 296 -5.75 4.29 21.84
N LEU A 297 -5.69 3.04 22.29
CA LEU A 297 -6.80 2.10 22.22
C LEU A 297 -7.96 2.43 23.17
N LYS A 298 -7.74 3.22 24.22
CA LYS A 298 -8.80 3.66 25.15
C LYS A 298 -9.86 4.50 24.42
N ASP A 299 -9.43 5.34 23.49
CA ASP A 299 -10.28 6.25 22.73
C ASP A 299 -10.77 5.67 21.39
N LEU A 300 -10.37 4.44 21.08
CA LEU A 300 -10.76 3.76 19.84
C LEU A 300 -12.14 3.09 20.00
N PRO A 301 -13.15 3.44 19.18
CA PRO A 301 -14.50 2.92 19.34
C PRO A 301 -14.67 1.47 18.84
N SER A 302 -13.70 0.94 18.09
CA SER A 302 -13.81 -0.37 17.44
C SER A 302 -13.74 -1.54 18.43
N GLU A 303 -14.48 -2.61 18.15
CA GLU A 303 -14.44 -3.86 18.93
C GLU A 303 -13.23 -4.73 18.59
N SER A 304 -12.78 -4.70 17.32
CA SER A 304 -11.56 -5.36 16.85
C SER A 304 -10.54 -4.34 16.36
N VAL A 305 -9.27 -4.72 16.41
CA VAL A 305 -8.14 -3.92 15.95
C VAL A 305 -7.37 -4.72 14.91
N THR A 306 -7.13 -4.10 13.75
CA THR A 306 -6.32 -4.72 12.67
C THR A 306 -5.02 -3.95 12.49
N PHE A 307 -3.91 -4.65 12.30
CA PHE A 307 -2.59 -4.03 12.07
C PHE A 307 -1.62 -5.00 11.41
N PHE A 308 -0.57 -4.46 10.79
CA PHE A 308 0.58 -5.26 10.33
C PHE A 308 1.74 -5.13 11.29
N THR A 309 2.46 -6.21 11.52
CA THR A 309 3.70 -6.21 12.30
C THR A 309 4.77 -7.06 11.64
N VAL A 310 6.01 -6.88 12.08
CA VAL A 310 7.14 -7.71 11.66
C VAL A 310 7.22 -8.92 12.59
N SER A 311 7.36 -10.10 12.00
CA SER A 311 7.39 -11.41 12.68
C SER A 311 8.43 -11.56 13.81
N ASN A 312 9.49 -10.76 13.82
CA ASN A 312 10.55 -10.82 14.83
C ASN A 312 10.30 -9.92 16.05
N ASN A 313 9.14 -9.24 16.12
CA ASN A 313 8.77 -8.40 17.25
C ASN A 313 8.39 -9.25 18.48
N HIS A 314 8.83 -8.91 19.69
CA HIS A 314 8.43 -9.65 20.89
C HIS A 314 6.92 -9.55 21.17
N LEU A 315 6.32 -8.40 20.85
CA LEU A 315 4.87 -8.19 20.93
C LEU A 315 4.11 -9.15 20.00
N PHE A 316 4.68 -9.52 18.85
CA PHE A 316 4.06 -10.45 17.87
C PHE A 316 3.71 -11.80 18.50
N GLN A 317 4.62 -12.40 19.28
CA GLN A 317 4.38 -13.73 19.86
C GLN A 317 3.15 -13.71 20.78
N LYS A 318 3.07 -12.71 21.65
CA LYS A 318 1.94 -12.54 22.57
C LYS A 318 0.64 -12.20 21.85
N VAL A 319 0.71 -11.36 20.81
CA VAL A 319 -0.45 -10.98 19.99
C VAL A 319 -1.01 -12.19 19.24
N SER A 320 -0.14 -13.05 18.71
CA SER A 320 -0.55 -14.24 17.92
C SER A 320 -1.46 -15.18 18.71
N GLU A 321 -1.26 -15.29 20.03
CA GLU A 321 -2.06 -16.14 20.92
C GLU A 321 -3.50 -15.63 21.12
N ILE A 322 -3.72 -14.32 20.95
CA ILE A 322 -5.02 -13.67 21.16
C ILE A 322 -5.70 -13.25 19.86
N ALA A 323 -5.02 -13.38 18.73
CA ALA A 323 -5.52 -13.00 17.40
C ALA A 323 -6.67 -13.90 16.95
N THR A 324 -7.66 -13.30 16.28
CA THR A 324 -8.78 -14.01 15.64
C THR A 324 -8.47 -14.35 14.18
N SER A 325 -7.54 -13.64 13.56
CA SER A 325 -7.13 -13.83 12.17
C SER A 325 -5.64 -13.51 12.03
N GLU A 326 -4.94 -14.33 11.24
CA GLU A 326 -3.53 -14.16 10.87
C GLU A 326 -3.39 -14.30 9.35
N LYS A 327 -2.76 -13.32 8.69
CA LYS A 327 -2.45 -13.40 7.26
C LYS A 327 -1.02 -13.00 7.01
N ARG A 328 -0.26 -13.88 6.36
CA ARG A 328 1.16 -13.65 6.07
C ARG A 328 1.34 -12.80 4.83
N VAL A 329 2.26 -11.85 4.92
CA VAL A 329 2.62 -10.94 3.85
C VAL A 329 4.12 -10.98 3.63
N ALA A 330 4.53 -11.02 2.38
CA ALA A 330 5.91 -10.82 1.97
C ALA A 330 6.00 -9.57 1.10
N ARG A 331 7.00 -8.74 1.39
CA ARG A 331 7.38 -7.62 0.55
C ARG A 331 8.37 -8.10 -0.49
N TYR A 332 8.10 -7.78 -1.74
CA TYR A 332 8.98 -8.06 -2.87
C TYR A 332 9.46 -6.76 -3.49
N HIS A 333 10.63 -6.84 -4.11
CA HIS A 333 11.26 -5.74 -4.80
C HIS A 333 11.73 -6.19 -6.18
N THR A 334 11.80 -5.24 -7.11
CA THR A 334 12.36 -5.51 -8.43
C THR A 334 13.88 -5.67 -8.37
N ARG A 335 14.60 -4.97 -7.46
CA ARG A 335 16.07 -4.90 -7.54
C ARG A 335 16.84 -4.95 -6.22
N ILE A 336 16.52 -4.11 -5.25
CA ILE A 336 17.29 -3.97 -4.00
C ILE A 336 16.38 -3.83 -2.79
N LEU A 337 16.91 -4.23 -1.62
CA LEU A 337 16.28 -3.98 -0.33
C LEU A 337 16.52 -2.53 0.10
N PRO A 338 15.48 -1.71 0.29
CA PRO A 338 15.66 -0.36 0.83
C PRO A 338 16.21 -0.41 2.26
N SER A 339 17.25 0.36 2.53
CA SER A 339 17.93 0.41 3.84
C SER A 339 17.67 1.71 4.61
N ASN A 340 16.77 2.55 4.13
CA ASN A 340 16.60 3.94 4.59
C ASN A 340 15.64 4.08 5.78
N VAL A 341 15.18 2.96 6.36
CA VAL A 341 14.19 2.94 7.44
C VAL A 341 14.82 2.41 8.72
N LYS A 342 14.64 3.13 9.83
CA LYS A 342 15.04 2.72 11.18
C LYS A 342 14.08 1.67 11.75
N TRP A 343 14.15 0.45 11.22
CA TRP A 343 13.24 -0.66 11.56
C TRP A 343 13.19 -1.04 13.05
N SER A 344 14.22 -0.70 13.84
CA SER A 344 14.20 -0.90 15.30
C SER A 344 13.10 -0.09 15.99
N ASN A 345 12.64 0.99 15.36
CA ASN A 345 11.63 1.90 15.90
C ASN A 345 10.24 1.64 15.30
N VAL A 346 10.11 0.62 14.45
CA VAL A 346 8.88 0.30 13.70
C VAL A 346 8.21 -0.94 14.31
N PHE A 347 7.12 -0.73 15.06
CA PHE A 347 6.40 -1.83 15.71
C PHE A 347 5.24 -2.32 14.84
N PHE A 348 4.40 -1.40 14.35
CA PHE A 348 3.37 -1.70 13.35
C PHE A 348 3.64 -0.95 12.05
N VAL A 349 3.47 -1.66 10.94
CA VAL A 349 3.88 -1.23 9.60
C VAL A 349 2.68 -0.78 8.78
N ASN A 350 2.87 0.28 7.99
CA ASN A 350 1.85 0.81 7.11
C ASN A 350 1.77 0.05 5.77
N MET A 351 1.45 -1.25 5.77
CA MET A 351 1.41 -2.00 4.50
C MET A 351 0.16 -1.66 3.68
N GLY A 352 0.32 -1.61 2.35
CA GLY A 352 -0.66 -1.02 1.44
C GLY A 352 -0.51 0.49 1.27
N LEU A 353 0.34 1.12 2.07
CA LEU A 353 0.72 2.53 2.04
C LEU A 353 2.25 2.62 2.00
N HIS A 354 2.82 3.77 1.64
CA HIS A 354 4.28 3.85 1.56
C HIS A 354 4.91 4.12 2.92
N LEU A 355 5.83 3.23 3.30
CA LEU A 355 6.73 3.42 4.43
C LEU A 355 7.99 4.19 4.05
N TYR A 356 8.39 4.04 2.78
CA TYR A 356 9.62 4.59 2.25
C TYR A 356 9.47 6.09 2.15
#